data_AF-A0A0S1RRZ9-F1
#
_entry.id   AF-A0A0S1RRZ9-F1
#
_cell.length_a   1.000
_cell.length_b   1.000
_cell.length_c   1.000
_cell.angle_alpha   90.00
_cell.angle_beta   90.00
_cell.angle_gamma   90.00
#
_symmetry.space_group_name_H-M   'P 1'
#
loop_
_entity.id
_entity.type
_entity.pdbx_description
1 polymer ?
#
loop_
_entity_poly.entity_id
_entity_poly.type
_entity_poly.pdbx_seq_one_letter_code
_entity_poly.pdbx_strand_id
1 'polypeptide(L)'
;MAYPRLAVIFLLAASVMFAVKDAEAGIPCGESCVFIPCTITALLGCSCKSKVCYKNHVIAAEANIVDDHHLLCQSHEDCFKKGSGNFCAPFLEQDVKYGWCFRAESEGFLLKDFFKMSTDNLKMLKSITSN
;
A
#
# COMPACT_ATOMS: atom_id res chain seq x y z
N MET A 1 36.17 -44.32 -10.23
CA MET A 1 36.18 -43.11 -9.39
C MET A 1 35.31 -41.98 -9.98
N ALA A 2 34.09 -42.29 -10.48
CA ALA A 2 33.20 -41.31 -11.12
C ALA A 2 31.90 -41.05 -10.33
N TYR A 3 31.54 -41.96 -9.42
CA TYR A 3 30.34 -41.90 -8.59
C TYR A 3 30.28 -40.75 -7.57
N PRO A 4 31.38 -40.33 -6.87
CA PRO A 4 31.28 -39.30 -5.85
C PRO A 4 31.09 -37.90 -6.43
N ARG A 5 31.52 -37.66 -7.68
CA ARG A 5 31.32 -36.37 -8.36
C ARG A 5 29.86 -36.15 -8.74
N LEU A 6 29.17 -37.19 -9.23
CA LEU A 6 27.75 -37.10 -9.52
C LEU A 6 26.92 -36.87 -8.25
N ALA A 7 27.23 -37.55 -7.15
CA ALA A 7 26.51 -37.37 -5.88
C ALA A 7 26.60 -35.93 -5.33
N VAL A 8 27.78 -35.30 -5.42
CA VAL A 8 27.96 -33.89 -5.01
C VAL A 8 27.18 -32.93 -5.91
N ILE A 9 27.12 -33.20 -7.22
CA ILE A 9 26.33 -32.39 -8.17
C ILE A 9 24.83 -32.51 -7.88
N PHE A 10 24.34 -33.71 -7.57
CA PHE A 10 22.94 -33.92 -7.18
C PHE A 10 22.57 -33.23 -5.85
N LEU A 11 23.47 -33.21 -4.87
CA LEU A 11 23.28 -32.50 -3.60
C LEU A 11 23.25 -30.97 -3.78
N LEU A 12 24.14 -30.43 -4.61
CA LEU A 12 24.13 -29.00 -4.94
C LEU A 12 22.85 -28.60 -5.67
N ALA A 13 22.40 -29.41 -6.64
CA ALA A 13 21.15 -29.15 -7.37
C ALA A 13 19.90 -29.19 -6.46
N ALA A 14 19.85 -30.11 -5.49
CA ALA A 14 18.73 -30.20 -4.55
C ALA A 14 18.66 -29.01 -3.57
N SER A 15 19.81 -28.41 -3.21
CA SER A 15 19.83 -27.23 -2.32
C SER A 15 19.31 -25.94 -2.95
N VAL A 16 19.33 -25.81 -4.29
CA VAL A 16 18.86 -24.60 -5.00
C VAL A 16 17.33 -24.48 -5.00
N MET A 17 16.61 -25.60 -4.83
CA MET A 17 15.14 -25.61 -4.84
C MET A 17 14.48 -25.17 -3.52
N PHE A 18 15.26 -24.83 -2.48
CA PHE A 18 14.74 -24.55 -1.13
C PHE A 18 14.57 -23.07 -0.74
N ALA A 19 14.54 -22.13 -1.69
CA ALA A 19 14.37 -20.72 -1.33
C ALA A 19 13.60 -19.86 -2.34
N VAL A 20 12.33 -20.19 -2.61
CA VAL A 20 11.25 -19.18 -2.67
C VAL A 20 9.96 -19.93 -2.33
N LYS A 21 9.49 -19.78 -1.09
CA LYS A 21 8.14 -20.15 -0.70
C LYS A 21 7.27 -18.92 -0.96
N ASP A 22 6.28 -19.10 -1.82
CA ASP A 22 5.04 -18.34 -1.96
C ASP A 22 5.15 -16.82 -1.82
N ALA A 23 5.22 -16.14 -2.96
CA ALA A 23 4.48 -14.90 -3.12
C ALA A 23 4.28 -14.66 -4.62
N GLU A 24 3.05 -14.79 -5.07
CA GLU A 24 2.53 -14.12 -6.27
C GLU A 24 2.47 -12.60 -6.02
N ALA A 25 3.49 -12.06 -5.34
CA ALA A 25 3.57 -10.65 -5.01
C ALA A 25 3.89 -9.89 -6.29
N GLY A 26 3.02 -8.97 -6.65
CA GLY A 26 3.17 -8.10 -7.82
C GLY A 26 4.53 -7.38 -7.81
N ILE A 27 4.86 -6.77 -8.95
CA ILE A 27 6.22 -6.29 -9.23
C ILE A 27 6.70 -5.34 -8.10
N PRO A 28 7.84 -5.65 -7.43
CA PRO A 28 8.36 -4.83 -6.34
C PRO A 28 8.84 -3.46 -6.86
N CYS A 29 8.84 -2.46 -5.99
CA CYS A 29 9.31 -1.10 -6.29
C CYS A 29 10.83 -0.97 -6.43
N GLY A 30 11.57 -2.08 -6.34
CA GLY A 30 13.04 -2.12 -6.44
C GLY A 30 13.79 -1.75 -5.15
N GLU A 31 13.05 -1.45 -4.07
CA GLU A 31 13.62 -1.19 -2.74
C GLU A 31 13.36 -2.37 -1.80
N SER A 32 14.28 -2.58 -0.87
CA SER A 32 14.08 -3.50 0.25
C SER A 32 13.92 -2.71 1.53
N CYS A 33 13.04 -3.19 2.41
CA CYS A 33 12.73 -2.53 3.67
C CYS A 33 13.21 -3.32 4.90
N VAL A 34 14.32 -4.06 4.75
CA VAL A 34 14.91 -4.87 5.84
C VAL A 34 15.49 -3.98 6.94
N PHE A 35 16.22 -2.93 6.55
CA PHE A 35 16.95 -2.05 7.46
C PHE A 35 16.52 -0.59 7.39
N ILE A 36 15.96 -0.17 6.25
CA ILE A 36 15.57 1.21 5.95
C ILE A 36 14.14 1.14 5.41
N PRO A 37 13.22 2.04 5.79
CA PRO A 37 11.88 2.07 5.17
C PRO A 37 11.97 2.36 3.66
N CYS A 38 10.87 2.19 2.93
CA CYS A 38 10.77 2.51 1.51
C CYS A 38 10.85 4.02 1.29
N THR A 39 12.01 4.65 1.42
CA THR A 39 12.13 6.11 1.49
C THR A 39 12.01 6.77 0.13
N ILE A 40 12.61 6.21 -0.91
CA ILE A 40 12.61 6.82 -2.24
C ILE A 40 11.26 6.59 -2.93
N THR A 41 10.66 5.41 -2.74
CA THR A 41 9.42 5.03 -3.41
C THR A 41 8.15 5.21 -2.57
N ALA A 42 8.22 5.58 -1.29
CA ALA A 42 7.03 5.87 -0.48
C ALA A 42 6.14 6.95 -1.10
N LEU A 43 6.74 8.00 -1.65
CA LEU A 43 6.04 9.09 -2.34
C LEU A 43 5.30 8.62 -3.60
N LEU A 44 5.75 7.51 -4.19
CA LEU A 44 5.13 6.88 -5.36
C LEU A 44 4.07 5.83 -4.96
N GLY A 45 3.70 5.79 -3.68
CA GLY A 45 2.71 4.85 -3.17
C GLY A 45 3.26 3.44 -3.01
N CYS A 46 4.50 3.30 -2.56
CA CYS A 46 5.07 2.02 -2.16
C CYS A 46 5.15 1.88 -0.64
N SER A 47 4.89 0.68 -0.15
CA SER A 47 4.94 0.32 1.26
C SER A 47 5.67 -0.99 1.49
N CYS A 48 6.15 -1.17 2.71
CA CYS A 48 6.93 -2.33 3.10
C CYS A 48 6.02 -3.54 3.39
N LYS A 49 6.19 -4.64 2.65
CA LYS A 49 5.56 -5.94 2.91
C LYS A 49 6.63 -7.02 2.80
N SER A 50 6.72 -7.91 3.79
CA SER A 50 7.67 -9.03 3.77
C SER A 50 9.13 -8.62 3.49
N LYS A 51 9.57 -7.47 4.04
CA LYS A 51 10.92 -6.89 3.88
C LYS A 51 11.25 -6.38 2.47
N VAL A 52 10.27 -6.28 1.58
CA VAL A 52 10.40 -5.70 0.24
C VAL A 52 9.35 -4.60 0.06
N CYS A 53 9.68 -3.58 -0.72
CA CYS A 53 8.77 -2.48 -1.01
C CYS A 53 7.90 -2.83 -2.22
N TYR A 54 6.58 -2.78 -2.04
CA TYR A 54 5.58 -3.05 -3.07
C TYR A 54 4.63 -1.87 -3.20
N LYS A 55 3.95 -1.75 -4.35
CA LYS A 55 2.91 -0.73 -4.52
C LYS A 55 1.70 -1.01 -3.62
N ASN A 56 1.09 0.04 -3.10
CA ASN A 56 -0.04 -0.06 -2.17
C ASN A 56 -1.23 -0.84 -2.76
N HIS A 57 -1.57 -0.62 -4.04
CA HIS A 57 -2.66 -1.34 -4.71
C HIS A 57 -2.38 -2.85 -4.80
N VAL A 58 -1.13 -3.25 -5.08
CA VAL A 58 -0.69 -4.65 -5.11
C VAL A 58 -0.85 -5.30 -3.75
N ILE A 59 -0.40 -4.60 -2.69
CA ILE A 59 -0.56 -5.06 -1.31
C ILE A 59 -2.04 -5.27 -0.96
N ALA A 60 -2.91 -4.37 -1.41
CA ALA A 60 -4.35 -4.43 -1.14
C ALA A 60 -5.08 -5.49 -1.99
N ALA A 61 -4.68 -5.72 -3.24
CA ALA A 61 -5.25 -6.73 -4.13
C ALA A 61 -4.95 -8.15 -3.65
N GLU A 62 -3.73 -8.39 -3.15
CA GLU A 62 -3.29 -9.70 -2.65
C GLU A 62 -3.72 -10.00 -1.22
N ALA A 63 -4.25 -9.02 -0.49
CA ALA A 63 -4.59 -9.21 0.90
C ALA A 63 -5.79 -10.16 1.04
N ASN A 64 -5.63 -11.16 1.90
CA ASN A 64 -6.69 -12.10 2.25
C ASN A 64 -7.52 -11.61 3.42
N ILE A 65 -6.89 -10.87 4.33
CA ILE A 65 -7.53 -10.26 5.49
C ILE A 65 -7.11 -8.80 5.66
N VAL A 66 -7.96 -8.01 6.31
CA VAL A 66 -7.72 -6.58 6.55
C VAL A 66 -6.47 -6.31 7.40
N ASP A 67 -5.98 -7.30 8.16
CA ASP A 67 -4.82 -7.16 9.04
C ASP A 67 -3.50 -7.61 8.42
N ASP A 68 -3.49 -8.03 7.15
CA ASP A 68 -2.27 -8.41 6.42
C ASP A 68 -1.26 -7.25 6.34
N HIS A 69 -1.76 -6.02 6.38
CA HIS A 69 -0.93 -4.82 6.48
C HIS A 69 -1.63 -3.75 7.34
N HIS A 70 -0.87 -3.08 8.20
CA HIS A 70 -1.38 -2.08 9.15
C HIS A 70 -2.07 -0.86 8.51
N LEU A 71 -1.85 -0.65 7.21
CA LEU A 71 -2.51 0.41 6.42
C LEU A 71 -3.74 -0.07 5.64
N LEU A 72 -4.07 -1.36 5.67
CA LEU A 72 -5.30 -1.85 5.03
C LEU A 72 -6.51 -1.58 5.93
N CYS A 73 -7.62 -1.26 5.29
CA CYS A 73 -8.89 -0.98 5.97
C CYS A 73 -10.07 -1.47 5.14
N GLN A 74 -11.16 -1.77 5.83
CA GLN A 74 -12.46 -1.96 5.21
C GLN A 74 -13.36 -0.75 5.49
N SER A 75 -13.14 -0.08 6.63
CA SER A 75 -13.89 1.06 7.10
C SER A 75 -12.97 2.14 7.69
N HIS A 76 -13.53 3.33 7.89
CA HIS A 76 -12.84 4.43 8.57
C HIS A 76 -12.41 4.05 9.99
N GLU A 77 -13.22 3.28 10.72
CA GLU A 77 -12.93 2.83 12.08
C GLU A 77 -11.66 1.98 12.17
N ASP A 78 -11.36 1.19 11.14
CA ASP A 78 -10.17 0.34 11.13
C ASP A 78 -8.91 1.19 11.18
N CYS A 79 -8.88 2.29 10.44
CA CYS A 79 -7.76 3.23 10.46
C CYS A 79 -7.58 3.89 11.82
N PHE A 80 -8.69 4.26 12.49
CA PHE A 80 -8.64 4.81 13.84
C PHE A 80 -8.12 3.80 14.86
N LYS A 81 -8.65 2.57 14.84
CA LYS A 81 -8.24 1.48 15.76
C LYS A 81 -6.77 1.11 15.58
N LYS A 82 -6.28 1.10 14.34
CA LYS A 82 -4.87 0.81 14.00
C LYS A 82 -3.95 2.00 14.25
N GLY A 83 -4.48 3.21 14.40
CA GLY A 83 -3.70 4.45 14.54
C GLY A 83 -2.97 4.88 13.25
N SER A 84 -3.26 4.22 12.12
CA SER A 84 -2.64 4.46 10.81
C SER A 84 -3.26 5.62 10.04
N GLY A 85 -4.42 6.12 10.48
CA GLY A 85 -5.12 7.21 9.81
C GLY A 85 -6.47 7.48 10.42
N ASN A 86 -7.23 8.35 9.76
CA ASN A 86 -8.63 8.65 10.10
C ASN A 86 -9.56 8.44 8.90
N PHE A 87 -9.01 8.14 7.72
CA PHE A 87 -9.77 7.92 6.51
C PHE A 87 -9.30 6.68 5.77
N CYS A 88 -10.25 5.92 5.23
CA CYS A 88 -10.01 4.74 4.41
C CYS A 88 -10.30 5.06 2.93
N ALA A 89 -9.28 5.16 2.08
CA ALA A 89 -9.45 5.32 0.63
C ALA A 89 -9.68 3.97 -0.05
N PRO A 90 -10.80 3.77 -0.75
CA PRO A 90 -10.91 2.65 -1.68
C PRO A 90 -10.00 2.88 -2.90
N PHE A 91 -9.51 1.79 -3.48
CA PHE A 91 -8.92 1.82 -4.82
C PHE A 91 -10.03 1.77 -5.89
N LEU A 92 -9.80 2.37 -7.06
CA LEU A 92 -10.78 2.37 -8.16
C LEU A 92 -10.84 1.04 -8.94
N GLU A 93 -9.90 0.14 -8.66
CA GLU A 93 -9.79 -1.18 -9.26
C GLU A 93 -10.80 -2.14 -8.63
N GLN A 94 -11.62 -2.81 -9.45
CA GLN A 94 -12.76 -3.62 -9.00
C GLN A 94 -12.37 -4.91 -8.26
N ASP A 95 -11.13 -5.34 -8.39
CA ASP A 95 -10.55 -6.53 -7.79
C ASP A 95 -9.94 -6.28 -6.40
N VAL A 96 -9.89 -5.02 -5.96
CA VAL A 96 -9.29 -4.64 -4.66
C VAL A 96 -10.36 -4.55 -3.57
N LYS A 97 -10.35 -5.50 -2.63
CA LYS A 97 -11.36 -5.61 -1.56
C LYS A 97 -11.18 -4.60 -0.43
N TYR A 98 -9.96 -4.17 -0.17
CA TYR A 98 -9.60 -3.34 0.97
C TYR A 98 -9.10 -1.97 0.52
N GLY A 99 -9.45 -0.95 1.28
CA GLY A 99 -8.91 0.39 1.12
C GLY A 99 -7.55 0.57 1.80
N TRP A 100 -7.06 1.80 1.70
CA TRP A 100 -5.81 2.25 2.30
C TRP A 100 -6.05 3.38 3.31
N CYS A 101 -5.47 3.24 4.49
CA CYS A 101 -5.53 4.25 5.53
C CYS A 101 -4.61 5.42 5.22
N PHE A 102 -5.14 6.63 5.39
CA PHE A 102 -4.35 7.85 5.44
C PHE A 102 -4.85 8.78 6.54
N ARG A 103 -3.97 9.67 6.97
CA ARG A 103 -4.30 10.72 7.94
C ARG A 103 -4.71 11.96 7.16
N ALA A 104 -6.02 12.15 6.99
CA ALA A 104 -6.58 13.32 6.31
C ALA A 104 -6.26 14.65 7.03
N GLU A 105 -5.84 14.59 8.31
CA GLU A 105 -5.53 15.80 9.10
C GLU A 105 -4.17 16.44 8.74
N SER A 106 -3.27 15.74 8.02
CA SER A 106 -2.06 16.38 7.44
C SER A 106 -2.34 17.13 6.13
N GLU A 107 -3.56 17.06 5.59
CA GLU A 107 -4.10 17.95 4.54
C GLU A 107 -5.16 18.91 5.09
N GLY A 108 -5.21 19.10 6.41
CA GLY A 108 -6.18 19.99 7.07
C GLY A 108 -6.08 21.47 6.67
N PHE A 109 -5.01 21.87 5.97
CA PHE A 109 -4.93 23.18 5.30
C PHE A 109 -5.62 23.12 3.93
N LEU A 110 -5.25 22.16 3.06
CA LEU A 110 -5.83 22.06 1.71
C LEU A 110 -7.33 21.72 1.73
N LEU A 111 -7.80 20.72 2.47
CA LEU A 111 -9.22 20.35 2.46
C LEU A 111 -10.12 21.44 3.06
N LYS A 112 -9.68 22.10 4.15
CA LYS A 112 -10.44 23.23 4.72
C LYS A 112 -10.48 24.40 3.75
N ASP A 113 -9.39 24.70 3.05
CA ASP A 113 -9.35 25.76 2.05
C ASP A 113 -10.17 25.42 0.80
N PHE A 114 -10.15 24.17 0.33
CA PHE A 114 -10.99 23.71 -0.78
C PHE A 114 -12.48 23.79 -0.44
N PHE A 115 -12.89 23.34 0.75
CA PHE A 115 -14.29 23.45 1.19
C PHE A 115 -14.71 24.91 1.43
N LYS A 116 -13.81 25.74 1.99
CA LYS A 116 -14.04 27.18 2.17
C LYS A 116 -14.19 27.90 0.84
N MET A 117 -13.29 27.66 -0.10
CA MET A 117 -13.32 28.25 -1.44
C MET A 117 -14.56 27.78 -2.23
N SER A 118 -14.93 26.51 -2.14
CA SER A 118 -16.18 25.99 -2.74
C SER A 118 -17.42 26.68 -2.16
N THR A 119 -17.45 26.87 -0.84
CA THR A 119 -18.55 27.55 -0.15
C THR A 119 -18.65 29.03 -0.52
N ASP A 120 -17.52 29.72 -0.65
CA ASP A 120 -17.47 31.14 -1.02
C ASP A 120 -17.87 31.37 -2.49
N ASN A 121 -17.48 30.46 -3.40
CA ASN A 121 -17.98 30.46 -4.77
C ASN A 121 -19.50 30.24 -4.83
N LEU A 122 -20.05 29.35 -4.01
CA LEU A 122 -21.50 29.11 -3.94
C LEU A 122 -22.27 30.35 -3.44
N LYS A 123 -21.71 31.08 -2.46
CA LYS A 123 -22.28 32.34 -1.98
C LYS A 123 -22.21 33.43 -3.03
N MET A 124 -21.10 33.55 -3.75
CA MET A 124 -20.93 34.50 -4.83
C MET A 124 -21.90 34.23 -6.00
N LEU A 125 -22.09 32.98 -6.38
CA LEU A 125 -23.08 32.59 -7.40
C LEU A 125 -24.50 32.97 -7.01
N LYS A 126 -24.86 32.76 -5.74
CA LYS A 126 -26.17 33.18 -5.19
C LYS A 126 -26.35 34.70 -5.19
N SER A 127 -25.29 35.49 -4.97
CA SER A 127 -25.38 36.96 -5.07
C SER A 127 -25.51 37.47 -6.51
N ILE A 128 -24.96 36.76 -7.50
CA ILE A 128 -25.05 37.13 -8.92
C ILE A 128 -26.43 36.77 -9.51
N THR A 129 -27.07 35.73 -8.99
CA THR A 129 -28.42 35.29 -9.44
C THR A 129 -29.58 35.98 -8.73
N SER A 130 -29.30 36.89 -7.79
CA SER A 130 -30.28 37.67 -7.03
C SER A 130 -30.23 39.17 -7.36
N ASN A 131 -29.86 39.52 -8.59
CA ASN A 131 -29.92 40.87 -9.17
C ASN A 131 -30.60 40.80 -10.55
#